data_AF-A0A3D4RYB9-F1
#
_entry.id   AF-A0A3D4RYB9-F1
#
_cell.length_a   1.000
_cell.length_b   1.000
_cell.length_c   1.000
_cell.angle_alpha   90.00
_cell.angle_beta   90.00
_cell.angle_gamma   90.00
#
_symmetry.space_group_name_H-M   'P 1'
#
loop_
_entity.id
_entity.type
_entity.pdbx_description
1 polymer ?
#
loop_
_entity_poly.entity_id
_entity_poly.type
_entity_poly.pdbx_seq_one_letter_code
_entity_poly.pdbx_strand_id
1 'polypeptide(L)'
;MSMPAIQEQFPTTQVHSIESSPSTHDGSDHEQGWGLQRQQIAQHLLRDVETQRLPEALAIRKQVFSGEPITTAESDILAQMVKTVDQAAALMDDEQDLGNVRRGVAKLRDEILARASLN
;
A
#
# COMPACT_ATOMS: atom_id res chain seq x y z
N MET A 1 -29.78 -13.20 46.45
CA MET A 1 -29.52 -12.15 45.46
C MET A 1 -28.97 -10.96 46.25
N SER A 2 -27.65 -10.79 46.44
CA SER A 2 -26.68 -10.09 45.54
C SER A 2 -27.20 -8.70 45.15
N MET A 3 -26.59 -7.53 45.36
CA MET A 3 -25.22 -7.03 45.64
C MET A 3 -25.38 -5.51 46.05
N PRO A 4 -24.34 -4.69 46.31
CA PRO A 4 -24.18 -3.82 47.50
C PRO A 4 -24.44 -2.30 47.30
N ALA A 5 -24.28 -1.55 48.40
CA ALA A 5 -24.13 -0.08 48.43
C ALA A 5 -22.66 0.35 48.23
N ILE A 6 -22.39 1.35 47.38
CA ILE A 6 -21.18 2.19 47.36
C ILE A 6 -21.54 3.60 46.86
N GLN A 7 -21.26 4.62 47.68
CA GLN A 7 -21.18 6.05 47.34
C GLN A 7 -19.92 6.27 46.51
N GLU A 8 -19.91 7.10 45.46
CA GLU A 8 -18.73 7.91 45.10
C GLU A 8 -19.14 9.21 44.39
N GLN A 9 -18.49 10.28 44.87
CA GLN A 9 -18.52 11.66 44.40
C GLN A 9 -17.87 11.76 43.02
N PHE A 10 -18.40 12.60 42.12
CA PHE A 10 -17.59 13.17 41.05
C PHE A 10 -17.70 14.69 41.01
N PRO A 11 -16.56 15.39 40.89
CA PRO A 11 -16.44 16.83 41.10
C PRO A 11 -16.83 17.66 39.86
N THR A 12 -17.26 18.89 40.16
CA THR A 12 -17.35 20.05 39.27
C THR A 12 -16.10 20.17 38.38
N THR A 13 -16.25 19.90 37.08
CA THR A 13 -15.22 20.25 36.10
C THR A 13 -15.46 21.69 35.67
N GLN A 14 -14.60 22.58 36.16
CA GLN A 14 -14.46 23.96 35.70
C GLN A 14 -14.14 23.96 34.20
N VAL A 15 -15.04 24.49 33.38
CA VAL A 15 -14.69 24.87 32.01
C VAL A 15 -14.12 26.28 32.08
N HIS A 16 -12.79 26.35 32.13
CA HIS A 16 -12.04 27.59 31.98
C HIS A 16 -12.37 28.25 30.64
N SER A 17 -12.58 29.57 30.69
CA SER A 17 -12.69 30.46 29.54
C SER A 17 -11.56 30.21 28.53
N ILE A 18 -11.92 29.88 27.30
CA ILE A 18 -11.00 29.99 26.17
C ILE A 18 -11.27 31.32 25.47
N GLU A 19 -10.29 32.22 25.60
CA GLU A 19 -10.17 33.45 24.85
C GLU A 19 -10.43 33.21 23.36
N SER A 20 -11.33 34.02 22.82
CA SER A 20 -11.50 34.17 21.38
C SER A 20 -10.26 34.88 20.83
N SER A 21 -9.33 34.12 20.26
CA SER A 21 -8.29 34.67 19.38
C SER A 21 -8.61 34.23 17.93
N PRO A 22 -8.54 35.15 16.96
CA PRO A 22 -8.94 34.88 15.59
C PRO A 22 -7.86 34.01 14.93
N SER A 23 -8.17 32.75 14.66
CA SER A 23 -7.31 31.90 13.84
C SER A 23 -7.25 32.49 12.43
N THR A 24 -6.10 33.07 12.09
CA THR A 24 -5.68 33.30 10.72
C THR A 24 -5.76 31.97 9.98
N HIS A 25 -6.77 31.90 9.11
CA HIS A 25 -6.97 30.88 8.10
C HIS A 25 -5.78 30.91 7.12
N ASP A 26 -4.78 30.09 7.39
CA ASP A 26 -3.64 29.85 6.50
C ASP A 26 -3.77 28.43 5.93
N GLY A 27 -3.82 28.33 4.60
CA GLY A 27 -4.26 27.16 3.82
C GLY A 27 -3.31 25.96 3.82
N SER A 28 -2.62 25.69 4.93
CA SER A 28 -1.48 24.79 5.02
C SER A 28 -1.83 23.35 5.45
N ASP A 29 -3.06 23.10 5.92
CA ASP A 29 -3.51 21.77 6.35
C ASP A 29 -3.95 20.85 5.19
N HIS A 30 -4.34 21.41 4.05
CA HIS A 30 -4.85 20.64 2.91
C HIS A 30 -3.76 19.89 2.13
N GLU A 31 -2.56 20.47 2.01
CA GLU A 31 -1.46 19.84 1.24
C GLU A 31 -0.80 18.69 2.03
N GLN A 32 -0.72 18.81 3.36
CA GLN A 32 -0.15 17.75 4.21
C GLN A 32 -1.06 16.53 4.33
N GLY A 33 -2.38 16.74 4.44
CA GLY A 33 -3.36 15.65 4.48
C GLY A 33 -3.41 14.84 3.18
N TRP A 34 -3.30 15.52 2.03
CA TRP A 34 -3.28 14.87 0.71
C TRP A 34 -2.00 14.05 0.48
N GLY A 35 -0.84 14.58 0.89
CA GLY A 35 0.44 13.86 0.81
C GLY A 35 0.44 12.57 1.64
N LEU A 36 -0.07 12.63 2.88
CA LEU A 36 -0.14 11.46 3.76
C LEU A 36 -1.08 10.38 3.21
N GLN A 37 -2.22 10.77 2.64
CA GLN A 37 -3.17 9.82 2.04
C GLN A 37 -2.57 9.11 0.82
N ARG A 38 -1.91 9.85 -0.10
CA ARG A 38 -1.21 9.24 -1.25
C ARG A 38 -0.17 8.23 -0.81
N GLN A 39 0.59 8.55 0.24
CA GLN A 39 1.61 7.66 0.78
C GLN A 39 1.00 6.37 1.37
N GLN A 40 -0.11 6.46 2.11
CA GLN A 40 -0.81 5.29 2.65
C GLN A 40 -1.35 4.38 1.54
N ILE A 41 -1.90 4.96 0.48
CA ILE A 41 -2.38 4.19 -0.69
C ILE A 41 -1.19 3.48 -1.35
N ALA A 42 -0.08 4.18 -1.59
CA ALA A 42 1.10 3.59 -2.20
C ALA A 42 1.68 2.45 -1.36
N GLN A 43 1.78 2.62 -0.04
CA GLN A 43 2.22 1.56 0.89
C GLN A 43 1.30 0.35 0.87
N HIS A 44 -0.02 0.56 0.81
CA HIS A 44 -0.97 -0.55 0.70
C HIS A 44 -0.79 -1.32 -0.61
N LEU A 45 -0.65 -0.63 -1.74
CA LEU A 45 -0.39 -1.25 -3.04
C LEU A 45 0.91 -2.06 -3.06
N LEU A 46 1.98 -1.53 -2.47
CA LEU A 46 3.26 -2.24 -2.36
C LEU A 46 3.16 -3.47 -1.46
N ARG A 47 2.41 -3.37 -0.36
CA ARG A 47 2.15 -4.51 0.52
C ARG A 47 1.35 -5.61 -0.18
N ASP A 48 0.38 -5.26 -1.01
CA ASP A 48 -0.37 -6.24 -1.81
C ASP A 48 0.55 -6.94 -2.83
N VAL A 49 1.48 -6.18 -3.44
CA VAL A 49 2.52 -6.76 -4.32
C VAL A 49 3.39 -7.74 -3.55
N GLU A 50 3.92 -7.34 -2.39
CA GLU A 50 4.83 -8.15 -1.58
C GLU A 50 4.16 -9.44 -1.07
N THR A 51 2.93 -9.33 -0.58
CA THR A 51 2.27 -10.44 0.13
C THR A 51 1.51 -11.41 -0.76
N GLN A 52 1.07 -10.97 -1.95
CA GLN A 52 0.26 -11.79 -2.86
C GLN A 52 0.93 -11.96 -4.22
N ARG A 53 1.21 -10.85 -4.91
CA ARG A 53 1.59 -10.91 -6.34
C ARG A 53 3.00 -11.42 -6.58
N LEU A 54 3.95 -11.05 -5.72
CA LEU A 54 5.33 -11.51 -5.85
C LEU A 54 5.45 -13.02 -5.59
N PRO A 55 4.85 -13.60 -4.53
CA PRO A 55 4.79 -15.05 -4.37
C PRO A 55 4.19 -15.79 -5.58
N GLU A 56 3.08 -15.28 -6.14
CA GLU A 56 2.45 -15.84 -7.35
C GLU A 56 3.42 -15.81 -8.54
N ALA A 57 4.06 -14.65 -8.80
CA ALA A 57 5.02 -14.50 -9.89
C ALA A 57 6.24 -15.45 -9.74
N LEU A 58 6.72 -15.66 -8.52
CA LEU A 58 7.82 -16.60 -8.26
C LEU A 58 7.41 -18.06 -8.47
N ALA A 59 6.16 -18.41 -8.14
CA ALA A 59 5.61 -19.74 -8.43
C ALA A 59 5.52 -19.98 -9.95
N ILE A 60 4.99 -19.02 -10.70
CA ILE A 60 4.91 -19.07 -12.17
C ILE A 60 6.31 -19.18 -12.77
N ARG A 61 7.29 -18.41 -12.26
CA ARG A 61 8.69 -18.52 -12.69
C ARG A 61 9.22 -19.94 -12.51
N LYS A 62 8.99 -20.55 -11.36
CA LYS A 62 9.45 -21.92 -11.08
C LYS A 62 8.82 -22.92 -12.06
N GLN A 63 7.52 -22.81 -12.33
CA GLN A 63 6.79 -23.61 -13.30
C GLN A 63 7.39 -23.49 -14.71
N VAL A 64 7.50 -22.27 -15.22
CA VAL A 64 8.03 -21.98 -16.56
C VAL A 64 9.48 -22.43 -16.72
N PHE A 65 10.32 -22.29 -15.68
CA PHE A 65 11.69 -22.79 -15.71
C PHE A 65 11.78 -24.32 -15.66
N SER A 66 10.73 -24.99 -15.19
CA SER A 66 10.61 -26.46 -15.21
C SER A 66 10.10 -26.97 -16.57
N GLY A 67 9.81 -26.08 -17.53
CA GLY A 67 9.35 -26.43 -18.87
C GLY A 67 7.82 -26.45 -19.03
N GLU A 68 7.08 -26.07 -18.00
CA GLU A 68 5.62 -25.99 -18.08
C GLU A 68 5.17 -24.69 -18.77
N PRO A 69 4.07 -24.72 -19.55
CA PRO A 69 3.54 -23.53 -20.19
C PRO A 69 2.91 -22.57 -19.18
N ILE A 70 2.77 -21.31 -19.58
CA ILE A 70 2.02 -20.30 -18.83
C ILE A 70 0.58 -20.23 -19.34
N THR A 71 -0.38 -20.07 -18.44
CA THR A 71 -1.78 -19.82 -18.73
C THR A 71 -2.07 -18.33 -18.92
N THR A 72 -3.20 -18.00 -19.54
CA THR A 72 -3.65 -16.60 -19.66
C THR A 72 -3.80 -15.93 -18.29
N ALA A 73 -4.36 -16.64 -17.31
CA ALA A 73 -4.57 -16.11 -15.97
C ALA A 73 -3.24 -15.76 -15.27
N GLU A 74 -2.21 -16.58 -15.45
CA GLU A 74 -0.87 -16.31 -14.92
C GLU A 74 -0.21 -15.11 -15.62
N SER A 75 -0.38 -14.98 -16.94
CA SER A 75 0.05 -13.78 -17.66
C SER A 75 -0.63 -12.51 -17.13
N ASP A 76 -1.92 -12.58 -16.84
CA ASP A 76 -2.69 -11.46 -16.27
C ASP A 76 -2.21 -11.09 -14.87
N ILE A 77 -1.86 -12.08 -14.04
CA ILE A 77 -1.27 -11.85 -12.71
C ILE A 77 0.04 -11.06 -12.84
N LEU A 78 0.93 -11.47 -13.75
CA LEU A 78 2.20 -10.78 -13.97
C LEU A 78 2.01 -9.35 -14.47
N ALA A 79 1.04 -9.13 -15.37
CA ALA A 79 0.70 -7.80 -15.87
C ALA A 79 0.11 -6.91 -14.75
N GLN A 80 -0.78 -7.46 -13.94
CA GLN A 80 -1.40 -6.74 -12.82
C GLN A 80 -0.38 -6.37 -11.75
N MET A 81 0.61 -7.23 -11.48
CA MET A 81 1.72 -6.93 -10.57
C MET A 81 2.50 -5.68 -11.01
N VAL A 82 2.91 -5.61 -12.29
CA VAL A 82 3.61 -4.44 -12.83
C VAL A 82 2.75 -3.19 -12.71
N LYS A 83 1.47 -3.29 -13.10
CA LYS A 83 0.52 -2.17 -13.03
C LYS A 83 0.34 -1.64 -11.61
N THR A 84 0.25 -2.51 -10.60
CA THR A 84 0.11 -2.10 -9.20
C THR A 84 1.35 -1.35 -8.72
N VAL A 85 2.56 -1.80 -9.10
CA VAL A 85 3.81 -1.08 -8.77
C VAL A 85 3.88 0.27 -9.49
N ASP A 86 3.46 0.36 -10.74
CA ASP A 86 3.39 1.62 -11.48
C ASP A 86 2.42 2.61 -10.83
N GLN A 87 1.30 2.13 -10.31
CA GLN A 87 0.33 2.95 -9.56
C GLN A 87 0.92 3.45 -8.24
N ALA A 88 1.61 2.59 -7.49
CA ALA A 88 2.32 3.01 -6.28
C ALA A 88 3.40 4.06 -6.60
N ALA A 89 4.16 3.85 -7.68
CA ALA A 89 5.17 4.79 -8.15
C ALA A 89 4.61 6.15 -8.53
N ALA A 90 3.47 6.20 -9.23
CA ALA A 90 2.82 7.46 -9.57
C ALA A 90 2.26 8.22 -8.35
N LEU A 91 2.15 7.57 -7.19
CA LEU A 91 1.70 8.18 -5.94
C LEU A 91 2.86 8.72 -5.09
N MET A 92 4.09 8.30 -5.37
CA MET A 92 5.30 8.64 -4.62
C MET A 92 6.30 9.29 -5.59
N ASP A 93 6.25 10.62 -5.70
CA ASP A 93 6.94 11.39 -6.74
C ASP A 93 8.49 11.30 -6.69
N ASP A 94 9.11 10.82 -5.61
CA ASP A 94 10.57 10.93 -5.40
C ASP A 94 11.28 9.73 -4.71
N GLU A 95 10.67 8.53 -4.69
CA GLU A 95 11.37 7.37 -4.12
C GLU A 95 12.25 6.65 -5.15
N GLN A 96 13.55 6.91 -5.10
CA GLN A 96 14.58 6.22 -5.88
C GLN A 96 14.47 4.69 -5.76
N ASP A 97 14.10 4.20 -4.57
CA ASP A 97 13.90 2.78 -4.29
C ASP A 97 12.73 2.18 -5.08
N LEU A 98 11.67 2.95 -5.29
CA LEU A 98 10.49 2.51 -6.03
C LEU A 98 10.78 2.37 -7.53
N GLY A 99 11.67 3.20 -8.05
CA GLY A 99 12.21 3.04 -9.41
C GLY A 99 13.00 1.74 -9.60
N ASN A 100 13.68 1.26 -8.55
CA ASN A 100 14.36 -0.04 -8.56
C ASN A 100 13.36 -1.20 -8.49
N VAL A 101 12.35 -1.09 -7.63
CA VAL A 101 11.26 -2.08 -7.52
C VAL A 101 10.53 -2.23 -8.86
N ARG A 102 10.13 -1.12 -9.49
CA ARG A 102 9.49 -1.13 -10.82
C ARG A 102 10.32 -1.87 -11.87
N ARG A 103 11.61 -1.56 -11.96
CA ARG A 103 12.53 -2.23 -12.89
C ARG A 103 12.68 -3.72 -12.57
N GLY A 104 12.79 -4.09 -11.31
CA GLY A 104 12.89 -5.49 -10.87
C GLY A 104 11.65 -6.30 -11.24
N VAL A 105 10.46 -5.77 -10.97
CA VAL A 105 9.18 -6.43 -11.25
C VAL A 105 8.91 -6.54 -12.76
N ALA A 106 9.20 -5.49 -13.53
CA ALA A 106 9.10 -5.55 -14.99
C ALA A 106 10.07 -6.58 -15.58
N LYS A 107 11.32 -6.61 -15.12
CA LYS A 107 12.32 -7.59 -15.54
C LYS A 107 11.87 -9.02 -15.22
N LEU A 108 11.33 -9.25 -14.02
CA LEU A 108 10.81 -10.56 -13.62
C LEU A 108 9.70 -11.03 -14.56
N ARG A 109 8.72 -10.17 -14.88
CA ARG A 109 7.67 -10.50 -15.87
C ARG A 109 8.30 -10.86 -17.21
N ASP A 110 9.20 -10.02 -17.72
CA ASP A 110 9.78 -10.20 -19.05
C ASP A 110 10.61 -11.48 -19.14
N GLU A 111 11.35 -11.85 -18.08
CA GLU A 111 12.09 -13.12 -17.99
C GLU A 111 11.14 -14.33 -18.04
N ILE A 112 10.01 -14.27 -17.32
CA ILE A 112 9.01 -15.35 -17.32
C ILE A 112 8.37 -15.49 -18.70
N LEU A 113 7.91 -14.39 -19.31
CA LEU A 113 7.26 -14.43 -20.61
C LEU A 113 8.22 -14.87 -21.73
N ALA A 114 9.47 -14.38 -21.70
CA ALA A 114 10.49 -14.80 -22.65
C ALA A 114 10.73 -16.31 -22.55
N ARG A 115 10.87 -16.85 -21.33
CA ARG A 115 11.05 -18.29 -21.14
C ARG A 115 9.82 -19.09 -21.54
N ALA A 116 8.63 -18.63 -21.22
CA ALA A 116 7.38 -19.29 -21.60
C ALA A 116 7.20 -19.36 -23.12
N SER A 117 7.71 -18.39 -23.89
CA SER A 117 7.69 -18.43 -25.36
C SER A 117 8.66 -19.44 -26.00
N LEU A 118 9.63 -19.94 -25.22
CA LEU A 118 10.61 -20.95 -25.66
C LEU A 118 10.18 -22.38 -25.32
N ASN A 119 9.19 -22.54 -24.43
CA ASN A 119 8.58 -23.82 -24.07
C ASN A 119 7.41 -24.12 -25.01
#